data_AF-A0A2S0Q8U2-F1
#
_entry.id   AF-A0A2S0Q8U2-F1
#
_cell.length_a   1.000
_cell.length_b   1.000
_cell.length_c   1.000
_cell.angle_alpha   90.00
_cell.angle_beta   90.00
_cell.angle_gamma   90.00
#
_symmetry.space_group_name_H-M   'P 1'
#
loop_
_entity.id
_entity.type
_entity.pdbx_description
1 polymer ?
#
loop_
_entity_poly.entity_id
_entity_poly.type
_entity_poly.pdbx_seq_one_letter_code
_entity_poly.pdbx_strand_id
1 'polypeptide(L)'
;MQDIEGNLKIIQNSGYKIIDYFVLPESAWWNHYYQPLEEKLHGLRKHYQDDTEALEVINMEQFEIDLYRKYSKYYSYVFYIVQKL
;
A
#
# COMPACT_ATOMS: atom_id res chain seq x y z
N MET A 1 -11.82 6.44 4.55
CA MET A 1 -10.44 6.24 5.03
C MET A 1 -10.36 6.92 6.39
N GLN A 2 -9.92 6.22 7.43
CA GLN A 2 -9.76 6.79 8.78
C GLN A 2 -8.30 7.20 8.97
N ASP A 3 -8.06 8.21 9.80
CA ASP A 3 -6.71 8.49 10.29
C ASP A 3 -6.31 7.47 11.37
N ILE A 4 -5.10 7.64 11.90
CA ILE A 4 -4.56 6.74 12.92
C ILE A 4 -5.46 6.74 14.17
N GLU A 5 -5.92 7.90 14.62
CA GLU A 5 -6.76 8.02 15.82
C GLU A 5 -8.11 7.31 15.64
N GLY A 6 -8.75 7.48 14.48
CA GLY A 6 -9.97 6.78 14.12
C GLY A 6 -9.82 5.27 14.15
N ASN A 7 -8.71 4.73 13.64
CA ASN A 7 -8.41 3.31 13.70
C ASN A 7 -8.17 2.82 15.14
N LEU A 8 -7.43 3.58 15.96
CA LEU A 8 -7.19 3.23 17.37
C LEU A 8 -8.52 3.15 18.16
N LYS A 9 -9.45 4.07 17.90
CA LYS A 9 -10.78 4.06 18.51
C LYS A 9 -11.60 2.84 18.11
N ILE A 10 -11.54 2.43 16.84
CA ILE A 10 -12.18 1.20 16.36
C ILE A 10 -11.60 -0.02 17.08
N ILE A 11 -10.27 -0.09 17.21
CA ILE A 11 -9.58 -1.20 17.91
C ILE A 11 -10.03 -1.31 19.36
N GLN A 12 -10.06 -0.20 20.09
CA GLN A 12 -10.51 -0.17 21.50
C GLN A 12 -11.97 -0.61 21.63
N ASN A 13 -12.86 -0.06 20.81
CA ASN A 13 -14.29 -0.39 20.81
C ASN A 13 -14.54 -1.85 20.42
N SER A 14 -13.60 -2.49 19.73
CA SER A 14 -13.66 -3.90 19.35
C SER A 14 -13.20 -4.86 20.46
N GLY A 15 -12.88 -4.35 21.65
CA GLY A 15 -12.48 -5.17 22.80
C GLY A 15 -11.01 -5.61 22.77
N TYR A 16 -10.13 -4.81 22.16
CA TYR A 16 -8.69 -5.05 22.16
C TYR A 16 -7.96 -3.97 22.96
N LYS A 17 -6.91 -4.40 23.65
CA LYS A 17 -5.90 -3.50 24.21
C LYS A 17 -4.88 -3.17 23.13
N ILE A 18 -4.62 -1.88 22.90
CA ILE A 18 -3.53 -1.43 22.04
C ILE A 18 -2.22 -1.63 22.79
N ILE A 19 -1.28 -2.38 22.20
CA ILE A 19 0.08 -2.56 22.72
C ILE A 19 1.00 -1.52 22.09
N ASP A 20 0.94 -1.36 20.77
CA ASP A 20 1.76 -0.42 20.02
C ASP A 20 1.17 -0.18 18.61
N TYR A 21 1.66 0.84 17.90
CA TYR A 21 1.45 1.01 16.46
C TYR A 21 2.56 1.86 15.84
N PHE A 22 2.85 1.62 14.56
CA PHE A 22 3.83 2.41 13.83
C PHE A 22 3.52 2.51 12.35
N VAL A 23 3.85 3.65 11.76
CA VAL A 23 3.77 3.87 10.31
C VAL A 23 4.92 3.12 9.65
N LEU A 24 4.64 2.37 8.59
CA LEU A 24 5.69 1.72 7.82
C LEU A 24 6.60 2.77 7.16
N PRO A 25 7.94 2.58 7.21
CA PRO A 25 8.85 3.47 6.53
C PRO A 25 8.65 3.38 5.01
N GLU A 26 8.92 4.46 4.28
CA GLU A 26 8.79 4.47 2.80
C GLU A 26 9.63 3.37 2.12
N SER A 27 10.73 2.94 2.74
CA SER A 27 11.55 1.82 2.25
C SER A 27 10.78 0.50 2.16
N ALA A 28 9.77 0.28 3.00
CA ALA A 28 8.92 -0.90 2.92
C ALA A 28 8.08 -0.92 1.62
N TRP A 29 7.72 0.26 1.12
CA TRP A 29 7.00 0.42 -0.15
C TRP A 29 7.94 0.36 -1.35
N TRP A 30 9.05 1.11 -1.32
CA TRP A 30 9.93 1.19 -2.48
C TRP A 30 10.74 -0.08 -2.71
N ASN A 31 11.52 -0.50 -1.72
CA ASN A 31 12.53 -1.54 -1.91
C ASN A 31 11.91 -2.93 -2.10
N HIS A 32 10.76 -3.16 -1.46
CA HIS A 32 10.17 -4.50 -1.37
C HIS A 32 8.87 -4.67 -2.16
N TYR A 33 8.25 -3.57 -2.60
CA TYR A 33 6.97 -3.61 -3.31
C TYR A 33 7.03 -2.92 -4.68
N TYR A 34 7.13 -1.59 -4.73
CA TYR A 34 6.97 -0.84 -5.98
C TYR A 34 8.15 -0.92 -6.93
N GLN A 35 9.42 -0.90 -6.48
CA GLN A 35 10.55 -1.05 -7.42
C GLN A 35 10.54 -2.41 -8.13
N PRO A 36 10.42 -3.56 -7.42
CA PRO A 36 10.31 -4.86 -8.09
C PRO A 36 9.07 -5.00 -8.97
N LEU A 37 7.96 -4.34 -8.60
CA LEU A 37 6.74 -4.36 -9.40
C LEU A 37 6.91 -3.55 -10.68
N GLU A 38 7.42 -2.32 -10.61
CA GLU A 38 7.63 -1.42 -11.77
C GLU A 38 8.52 -2.09 -12.83
N GLU A 39 9.59 -2.77 -12.41
CA GLU A 39 10.44 -3.57 -13.30
C GLU A 39 9.66 -4.68 -14.01
N LYS A 40 8.79 -5.39 -13.29
CA LYS A 40 7.92 -6.43 -13.88
C LYS A 40 6.90 -5.84 -14.84
N LEU A 41 6.28 -4.71 -14.51
CA LEU A 41 5.30 -4.05 -15.37
C LEU A 41 5.91 -3.71 -16.73
N HIS A 42 7.17 -3.28 -16.77
CA HIS A 42 7.87 -3.04 -18.05
C HIS A 42 7.93 -4.32 -18.90
N GLY A 43 8.30 -5.45 -18.31
CA GLY A 43 8.34 -6.74 -19.00
C GLY A 43 6.95 -7.20 -19.46
N LEU A 44 5.94 -7.09 -18.59
CA LEU A 44 4.57 -7.48 -18.87
C LEU A 44 3.96 -6.64 -20.00
N ARG A 45 4.26 -5.34 -20.05
CA ARG A 45 3.77 -4.45 -21.12
C ARG A 45 4.22 -4.90 -22.51
N LYS A 46 5.43 -5.44 -22.63
CA LYS A 46 5.94 -6.01 -23.90
C LYS A 46 5.29 -7.36 -24.20
N HIS A 47 5.10 -8.18 -23.18
CA HIS A 47 4.50 -9.51 -23.34
C HIS A 47 3.02 -9.44 -23.78
N TYR A 48 2.28 -8.48 -23.22
CA TYR A 48 0.84 -8.28 -23.46
C TYR A 48 0.54 -7.09 -24.38
N GLN A 49 1.46 -6.72 -25.26
CA GLN A 49 1.32 -5.51 -26.09
C GLN A 49 0.06 -5.47 -26.97
N ASP A 50 -0.50 -6.65 -27.30
CA ASP A 50 -1.68 -6.81 -28.17
C ASP A 50 -2.95 -7.17 -27.37
N ASP A 51 -2.87 -7.20 -26.03
CA ASP A 51 -3.97 -7.50 -25.12
C ASP A 51 -4.37 -6.24 -24.34
N THR A 52 -5.43 -5.59 -24.81
CA THR A 52 -5.92 -4.33 -24.23
C THR A 52 -6.33 -4.47 -22.76
N GLU A 53 -6.96 -5.59 -22.38
CA GLU A 53 -7.43 -5.81 -21.00
C GLU A 53 -6.23 -5.96 -20.05
N ALA A 54 -5.22 -6.73 -20.45
CA ALA A 54 -3.98 -6.85 -19.68
C ALA A 54 -3.25 -5.50 -19.57
N LEU A 55 -3.21 -4.70 -20.66
CA LEU A 55 -2.60 -3.37 -20.63
C LEU A 55 -3.32 -2.40 -19.71
N GLU A 56 -4.65 -2.48 -19.59
CA GLU A 56 -5.42 -1.68 -18.64
C GLU A 56 -5.00 -1.98 -17.20
N VAL A 57 -4.89 -3.25 -16.82
CA VAL A 57 -4.41 -3.63 -15.48
C VAL A 57 -2.99 -3.10 -15.24
N ILE A 58 -2.07 -3.28 -16.19
CA ILE A 58 -0.70 -2.77 -16.09
C ILE A 58 -0.67 -1.24 -15.90
N ASN A 59 -1.56 -0.51 -16.59
CA ASN A 59 -1.67 0.94 -16.46
C ASN A 59 -2.23 1.35 -15.08
N MET A 60 -3.18 0.60 -14.52
CA MET A 60 -3.69 0.88 -13.17
C MET A 60 -2.60 0.70 -12.11
N GLU A 61 -1.81 -0.37 -12.21
CA GLU A 61 -0.68 -0.63 -11.29
C GLU A 61 0.38 0.48 -11.39
N GLN A 62 0.73 0.91 -12.62
CA GLN A 62 1.66 2.03 -12.81
C GLN A 62 1.10 3.33 -12.24
N PHE A 63 -0.20 3.56 -12.41
CA PHE A 63 -0.87 4.74 -11.84
C PHE A 63 -0.83 4.75 -10.32
N GLU A 64 -0.98 3.60 -9.66
CA GLU A 64 -0.81 3.48 -8.21
C GLU A 64 0.62 3.84 -7.77
N ILE A 65 1.63 3.31 -8.46
CA ILE A 65 3.04 3.62 -8.20
C ILE A 65 3.30 5.13 -8.31
N ASP A 66 2.75 5.77 -9.36
CA ASP A 66 2.89 7.20 -9.60
C ASP A 66 2.18 8.05 -8.54
N LEU A 67 0.99 7.61 -8.09
CA LEU A 67 0.28 8.24 -6.98
C LEU A 67 1.11 8.17 -5.69
N TYR A 68 1.65 7.00 -5.37
CA TYR A 68 2.49 6.85 -4.17
C TYR A 68 3.74 7.72 -4.25
N ARG A 69 4.41 7.76 -5.40
CA ARG A 69 5.56 8.64 -5.65
C ARG A 69 5.25 10.11 -5.37
N LYS A 70 4.06 10.56 -5.73
CA LYS A 70 3.65 11.97 -5.59
C LYS A 70 3.10 12.31 -4.21
N TYR A 71 2.43 11.36 -3.56
CA TYR A 71 1.59 11.63 -2.39
C TYR A 71 1.90 10.75 -1.16
N SER A 72 3.05 10.06 -1.11
CA SER A 72 3.49 9.21 0.03
C SER A 72 3.45 9.93 1.39
N LYS A 73 3.60 11.26 1.40
CA LYS A 73 3.52 12.08 2.61
C LYS A 73 2.14 12.13 3.25
N TYR A 74 1.08 11.81 2.50
CA TYR A 74 -0.31 11.94 2.93
C TYR A 74 -0.94 10.61 3.32
N TYR A 75 -0.36 9.49 2.88
CA TYR A 75 -0.86 8.16 3.22
C TYR A 75 0.27 7.12 3.22
N SER A 76 0.14 6.15 4.12
CA SER A 76 1.01 4.98 4.20
C SER A 76 0.25 3.86 4.92
N TYR A 77 0.90 2.71 5.08
CA TYR A 77 0.42 1.62 5.91
C TYR A 77 0.85 1.84 7.35
N VAL A 78 0.00 1.38 8.27
CA VAL A 78 0.24 1.44 9.71
C VAL A 78 0.05 0.04 10.27
N PHE A 79 1.06 -0.45 10.98
CA PHE A 79 0.94 -1.67 11.75
C PHE A 79 0.35 -1.35 13.12
N TYR A 80 -0.63 -2.13 13.54
CA TYR A 80 -1.23 -2.07 14.88
C TYR A 80 -0.96 -3.38 15.60
N ILE A 81 -0.34 -3.30 16.77
CA ILE A 81 -0.06 -4.45 17.63
C ILE A 81 -1.07 -4.41 18.77
N VAL A 82 -1.93 -5.42 18.83
CA VAL A 82 -3.07 -5.44 19.73
C VAL A 82 -3.18 -6.77 20.45
N GLN A 83 -3.70 -6.74 21.66
CA GLN A 83 -3.95 -7.91 22.49
C GLN A 83 -5.44 -8.03 22.75
N LYS A 84 -5.99 -9.24 22.56
CA LYS A 84 -7.38 -9.53 22.93
C LYS A 84 -7.54 -9.36 24.45
N LEU A 85 -8.57 -8.62 24.86
CA LEU A 85 -8.96 -8.50 26.27
C LEU A 85 -9.50 -9.82 26.82
#